data_AF-A0A7S2UCL0-F1
#
_entry.id   AF-A0A7S2UCL0-F1
#
_cell.length_a   1.000
_cell.length_b   1.000
_cell.length_c   1.000
_cell.angle_alpha   90.00
_cell.angle_beta   90.00
_cell.angle_gamma   90.00
#
_symmetry.space_group_name_H-M   'P 1'
#
loop_
_entity.id
_entity.type
_entity.pdbx_description
1 polymer ?
#
loop_
_entity_poly.entity_id
_entity_poly.type
_entity_poly.pdbx_seq_one_letter_code
_entity_poly.pdbx_strand_id
1 'polypeptide(L)'
;MLFITTAIPKAMRTAASLMSRRAASRQPFSPFLLGQSVVPRQQHLQRRCFSERGTNNNKKSRWKRFLSSGTPEIVIGTGLLALYVTDQCLQLIQASHRQDAFRQLQAAVDADETRNQKKQLNTITTIPNEEALFQCAVRRIPKLFDGTMSLMNVRPGDVVDVLEERCGPDGTYNLCRTIRPKNPTEDYSTTTTLSSSSLLQDSKPSANFDVSIGWFPISCLEKQATNDVSN
;
A
#
# COMPACT_ATOMS: atom_id res chain seq x y z
N MET A 1 5.32 52.94 21.20
CA MET A 1 4.78 52.27 20.00
C MET A 1 5.94 51.62 19.26
N LEU A 2 6.09 50.30 19.39
CA LEU A 2 7.15 49.51 18.76
C LEU A 2 6.48 48.55 17.77
N PHE A 3 6.74 48.74 16.48
CA PHE A 3 6.28 47.83 15.43
C PHE A 3 7.30 46.70 15.29
N ILE A 4 6.93 45.49 15.71
CA ILE A 4 7.70 44.28 15.48
C ILE A 4 7.18 43.66 14.18
N THR A 5 7.94 43.82 13.11
CA THR A 5 7.69 43.17 11.82
C THR A 5 8.32 41.79 11.82
N THR A 6 7.51 40.73 11.85
CA THR A 6 7.95 39.35 11.66
C THR A 6 7.91 38.99 10.18
N ALA A 7 9.09 38.87 9.57
CA ALA A 7 9.26 38.32 8.23
C ALA A 7 9.30 36.78 8.30
N ILE A 8 8.43 36.12 7.52
CA ILE A 8 8.38 34.66 7.39
C ILE A 8 9.20 34.25 6.16
N PRO A 9 10.32 33.51 6.29
CA PRO A 9 10.95 32.91 5.12
C PRO A 9 10.26 31.62 4.72
N LYS A 10 9.62 31.64 3.55
CA LYS A 10 9.27 30.45 2.76
C LYS A 10 10.55 29.85 2.18
N ALA A 11 10.90 28.64 2.60
CA ALA A 11 11.87 27.81 1.90
C ALA A 11 11.43 26.33 1.94
N MET A 12 10.48 25.96 1.08
CA MET A 12 10.27 24.57 0.72
C MET A 12 11.44 24.14 -0.18
N ARG A 13 12.39 23.41 0.40
CA ARG A 13 13.41 22.68 -0.37
C ARG A 13 12.83 21.36 -0.85
N THR A 14 12.71 21.30 -2.16
CA THR A 14 12.63 20.13 -3.03
C THR A 14 13.49 18.98 -2.53
N ALA A 15 12.85 17.87 -2.16
CA ALA A 15 13.52 16.58 -1.99
C ALA A 15 13.81 16.01 -3.40
N ALA A 16 15.08 16.03 -3.78
CA ALA A 16 15.58 15.34 -4.96
C ALA A 16 15.43 13.83 -4.77
N SER A 17 14.66 13.24 -5.67
CA SER A 17 14.47 11.81 -5.86
C SER A 17 15.80 11.11 -6.15
N LEU A 18 16.27 10.30 -5.19
CA LEU A 18 17.36 9.34 -5.38
C LEU A 18 16.80 8.08 -6.05
N MET A 19 16.65 8.11 -7.38
CA MET A 19 16.50 6.88 -8.17
C MET A 19 17.87 6.26 -8.44
N SER A 20 18.29 5.39 -7.54
CA SER A 20 19.48 4.55 -7.72
C SER A 20 19.09 3.22 -8.39
N ARG A 21 19.41 3.15 -9.68
CA ARG A 21 19.85 1.99 -10.47
C ARG A 21 19.47 0.59 -9.94
N ARG A 22 18.46 -0.01 -10.58
CA ARG A 22 18.44 -1.47 -10.81
C ARG A 22 18.51 -1.73 -12.31
N ALA A 23 19.68 -2.20 -12.74
CA ALA A 23 19.91 -2.81 -14.03
C ALA A 23 19.11 -4.12 -14.08
N ALA A 24 17.98 -4.10 -14.80
CA ALA A 24 17.28 -5.31 -15.21
C ALA A 24 17.57 -5.53 -16.70
N SER A 25 18.38 -6.56 -16.94
CA SER A 25 18.54 -7.26 -18.21
C SER A 25 17.20 -7.38 -18.96
N ARG A 26 17.04 -6.62 -20.05
CA ARG A 26 15.97 -6.82 -21.02
C ARG A 26 16.53 -7.62 -22.18
N GLN A 27 16.08 -8.87 -22.27
CA GLN A 27 16.11 -9.67 -23.49
C GLN A 27 15.37 -8.91 -24.61
N PRO A 28 15.88 -8.90 -25.86
CA PRO A 28 15.13 -8.38 -26.99
C PRO A 28 14.07 -9.39 -27.41
N PHE A 29 12.81 -9.12 -27.06
CA PHE A 29 11.67 -9.77 -27.72
C PHE A 29 11.56 -9.24 -29.15
N SER A 30 11.75 -10.13 -30.11
CA SER A 30 11.49 -9.88 -31.53
C SER A 30 10.01 -9.64 -31.77
N PRO A 31 9.62 -8.57 -32.48
CA PRO A 31 8.26 -8.45 -32.98
C PRO A 31 8.07 -9.42 -34.14
N PHE A 32 7.08 -10.29 -33.96
CA PHE A 32 6.52 -11.21 -34.92
C PHE A 32 6.08 -10.45 -36.18
N LEU A 33 6.73 -10.74 -37.31
CA LEU A 33 6.43 -10.18 -38.63
C LEU A 33 5.13 -10.77 -39.16
N LEU A 34 4.02 -10.05 -38.99
CA LEU A 34 2.78 -10.32 -39.70
C LEU A 34 2.61 -9.30 -40.84
N GLY A 35 2.98 -9.76 -42.04
CA GLY A 35 2.42 -9.38 -43.33
C GLY A 35 2.03 -7.92 -43.56
N GLN A 36 2.99 -7.08 -43.96
CA GLN A 36 2.66 -5.90 -44.74
C GLN A 36 2.66 -6.25 -46.22
N SER A 37 1.43 -6.32 -46.75
CA SER A 37 1.12 -6.26 -48.17
C SER A 37 1.82 -5.07 -48.81
N VAL A 38 2.64 -5.37 -49.82
CA VAL A 38 3.22 -4.42 -50.75
C VAL A 38 2.09 -3.80 -51.57
N VAL A 39 1.71 -2.57 -51.23
CA VAL A 39 0.87 -1.73 -52.10
C VAL A 39 1.79 -0.85 -52.94
N PRO A 40 1.69 -0.88 -54.28
CA PRO A 40 2.57 -0.11 -55.15
C PRO A 40 2.33 1.39 -55.01
N ARG A 41 3.46 2.08 -54.86
CA ARG A 41 3.64 3.54 -54.85
C ARG A 41 3.35 4.09 -56.25
N GLN A 42 2.10 4.44 -56.56
CA GLN A 42 1.81 5.33 -57.68
C GLN A 42 2.01 6.79 -57.27
N GLN A 43 3.18 7.31 -57.63
CA GLN A 43 3.42 8.73 -57.73
C GLN A 43 2.63 9.27 -58.93
N HIS A 44 1.54 9.97 -58.68
CA HIS A 44 1.08 10.98 -59.63
C HIS A 44 1.06 12.33 -58.93
N LEU A 45 2.14 13.07 -59.18
CA LEU A 45 2.21 14.51 -59.00
C LEU A 45 1.03 15.14 -59.74
N GLN A 46 0.02 15.60 -59.01
CA GLN A 46 -0.81 16.72 -59.45
C GLN A 46 -0.57 17.87 -58.48
N ARG A 47 0.46 18.67 -58.80
CA ARG A 47 0.55 20.06 -58.35
C ARG A 47 -0.65 20.79 -58.95
N ARG A 48 -1.76 20.88 -58.22
CA ARG A 48 -2.77 21.91 -58.48
C ARG A 48 -2.33 23.17 -57.77
N CYS A 49 -1.87 24.12 -58.56
CA CYS A 49 -1.67 25.50 -58.17
C CYS A 49 -2.97 26.04 -57.55
N PHE A 50 -2.99 26.17 -56.23
CA PHE A 50 -4.03 26.94 -55.54
C PHE A 50 -3.76 28.42 -55.84
N SER A 51 -4.47 28.92 -56.85
CA SER A 51 -4.52 30.34 -57.18
C SER A 51 -5.24 31.08 -56.06
N GLU A 52 -4.46 31.60 -55.11
CA GLU A 52 -4.89 32.67 -54.22
C GLU A 52 -4.99 33.95 -55.03
N ARG A 53 -6.16 34.19 -55.63
CA ARG A 53 -6.53 35.53 -56.08
C ARG A 53 -7.92 35.86 -55.58
N GLY A 54 -7.93 36.75 -54.58
CA GLY A 54 -9.09 37.14 -53.82
C GLY A 54 -10.19 37.76 -54.66
N THR A 55 -11.43 37.38 -54.34
CA THR A 55 -12.60 38.24 -54.46
C THR A 55 -13.48 37.99 -53.23
N ASN A 56 -13.44 38.92 -52.28
CA ASN A 56 -14.08 38.80 -50.96
C ASN A 56 -15.62 38.91 -50.99
N ASN A 57 -16.24 39.07 -52.16
CA ASN A 57 -17.67 39.39 -52.26
C ASN A 57 -18.56 38.20 -52.68
N ASN A 58 -17.98 37.02 -52.94
CA ASN A 58 -18.72 35.84 -53.44
C ASN A 58 -18.88 34.68 -52.43
N LYS A 59 -18.53 34.89 -51.14
CA LYS A 59 -18.65 33.85 -50.10
C LYS A 59 -20.11 33.51 -49.76
N LYS A 60 -21.02 34.49 -49.90
CA LYS A 60 -22.45 34.34 -49.57
C LYS A 60 -23.21 33.40 -50.53
N SER A 61 -22.84 33.35 -51.81
CA SER A 61 -23.51 32.48 -52.81
C SER A 61 -23.04 31.01 -52.72
N ARG A 62 -21.79 30.77 -52.35
CA ARG A 62 -21.24 29.42 -52.13
C ARG A 62 -21.80 28.75 -50.88
N TRP A 63 -21.99 29.48 -49.79
CA TRP A 63 -22.60 28.95 -48.57
C TRP A 63 -24.04 28.48 -48.79
N LYS A 64 -24.84 29.19 -49.58
CA LYS A 64 -26.21 28.75 -49.95
C LYS A 64 -26.22 27.43 -50.72
N ARG A 65 -25.26 27.20 -51.62
CA ARG A 65 -25.15 25.90 -52.34
C ARG A 65 -24.70 24.77 -51.41
N PHE A 66 -23.82 25.07 -50.47
CA PHE A 66 -23.34 24.09 -49.50
C PHE A 66 -24.43 23.66 -48.49
N LEU A 67 -25.33 24.59 -48.13
CA LEU A 67 -26.48 24.30 -47.26
C LEU A 67 -27.60 23.52 -47.97
N SER A 68 -27.65 23.54 -49.31
CA SER A 68 -28.65 22.78 -50.08
C SER A 68 -28.20 21.37 -50.46
N SER A 69 -26.89 21.11 -50.44
CA SER A 69 -26.34 19.75 -50.54
C SER A 69 -26.39 19.13 -49.15
N GLY A 70 -26.88 17.90 -48.97
CA GLY A 70 -26.95 17.18 -47.67
C GLY A 70 -25.60 16.87 -46.98
N THR A 71 -24.57 17.65 -47.30
CA THR A 71 -23.23 17.64 -46.73
C THR A 71 -23.16 18.18 -45.30
N PRO A 72 -23.91 19.22 -44.86
CA PRO A 72 -23.79 19.73 -43.49
C PRO A 72 -24.26 18.68 -42.46
N GLU A 73 -25.27 17.87 -42.78
CA GLU A 73 -25.73 16.77 -41.92
C GLU A 73 -24.64 15.72 -41.72
N ILE A 74 -23.92 15.38 -42.80
CA ILE A 74 -22.79 14.43 -42.74
C ILE A 74 -21.65 15.02 -41.90
N VAL A 75 -21.32 16.29 -42.07
CA VAL A 75 -20.25 16.96 -41.30
C VAL A 75 -20.61 17.00 -39.81
N ILE A 76 -21.85 17.36 -39.47
CA ILE A 76 -22.32 17.38 -38.07
C ILE A 76 -22.31 15.98 -37.47
N GLY A 77 -22.83 14.97 -38.19
CA GLY A 77 -22.84 13.58 -37.74
C GLY A 77 -21.43 13.03 -37.51
N THR A 78 -20.50 13.34 -38.41
CA THR A 78 -19.09 12.93 -38.29
C THR A 78 -18.41 13.61 -37.10
N GLY A 79 -18.74 14.89 -36.84
CA GLY A 79 -18.25 15.63 -35.69
C GLY A 79 -18.72 15.04 -34.35
N LEU A 80 -20.01 14.70 -34.24
CA LEU A 80 -20.54 14.05 -33.04
C LEU A 80 -19.94 12.66 -32.82
N LEU A 81 -19.77 11.88 -33.89
CA LEU A 81 -19.15 10.56 -33.80
C LEU A 81 -17.69 10.66 -33.36
N ALA A 82 -16.94 11.63 -33.90
CA ALA A 82 -15.55 11.86 -33.50
C ALA A 82 -15.46 12.23 -32.00
N LEU A 83 -16.35 13.11 -31.52
CA LEU A 83 -16.40 13.50 -30.12
C LEU A 83 -16.70 12.29 -29.21
N TYR A 84 -17.67 11.46 -29.58
CA TYR A 84 -18.00 10.24 -28.84
C TYR A 84 -16.82 9.26 -28.77
N VAL A 85 -16.13 9.03 -29.90
CA VAL A 85 -14.95 8.16 -29.93
C VAL A 85 -13.82 8.72 -29.07
N THR A 86 -13.60 10.04 -29.08
CA THR A 86 -12.57 10.65 -28.21
C THR A 86 -12.91 10.50 -26.73
N ASP A 87 -14.17 10.67 -26.35
CA ASP A 87 -14.61 10.51 -24.96
C ASP A 87 -14.41 9.05 -24.48
N GLN A 88 -14.85 8.08 -25.28
CA GLN A 88 -14.63 6.66 -25.00
C GLN A 88 -13.14 6.30 -24.87
N CYS A 89 -12.30 6.87 -25.75
CA CYS A 89 -10.85 6.67 -25.67
C CYS A 89 -10.26 7.21 -24.37
N LEU A 90 -10.67 8.42 -23.94
CA LEU A 90 -10.22 9.00 -22.69
C LEU A 90 -10.67 8.19 -21.47
N GLN A 91 -11.91 7.68 -21.48
CA GLN A 91 -12.42 6.82 -20.42
C GLN A 91 -11.61 5.52 -20.29
N LEU A 92 -11.25 4.90 -21.42
CA LEU A 92 -10.41 3.69 -21.43
C LEU A 92 -9.00 3.95 -20.85
N ILE A 93 -8.37 5.07 -21.25
CA ILE A 93 -7.06 5.45 -20.71
C ILE A 93 -7.14 5.68 -19.20
N GLN A 94 -8.17 6.37 -18.73
CA GLN A 94 -8.36 6.64 -17.30
C GLN A 94 -8.62 5.35 -16.51
N ALA A 95 -9.40 4.42 -17.05
CA ALA A 95 -9.64 3.12 -16.45
C ALA A 95 -8.34 2.31 -16.32
N SER A 96 -7.49 2.32 -17.35
CA SER A 96 -6.17 1.67 -17.31
C SER A 96 -5.29 2.24 -16.20
N HIS A 97 -5.21 3.57 -16.07
CA HIS A 97 -4.41 4.19 -15.01
C HIS A 97 -4.90 3.85 -13.61
N ARG A 98 -6.22 3.74 -13.40
CA ARG A 98 -6.78 3.31 -12.11
C ARG A 98 -6.41 1.86 -11.79
N GLN A 99 -6.43 0.97 -12.79
CA GLN A 99 -6.01 -0.43 -12.60
C GLN A 99 -4.53 -0.53 -12.25
N ASP A 100 -3.67 0.25 -12.92
CA ASP A 100 -2.23 0.26 -12.62
C ASP A 100 -1.95 0.78 -11.22
N ALA A 101 -2.62 1.86 -10.80
CA ALA A 101 -2.51 2.39 -9.44
C ALA A 101 -2.96 1.36 -8.40
N PHE A 102 -4.09 0.68 -8.64
CA PHE A 102 -4.58 -0.38 -7.76
C PHE A 102 -3.60 -1.55 -7.66
N ARG A 103 -3.04 -1.99 -8.80
CA ARG A 103 -2.04 -3.06 -8.86
C ARG A 103 -0.76 -2.69 -8.10
N GLN A 104 -0.32 -1.45 -8.18
CA GLN A 104 0.84 -0.96 -7.43
C GLN A 104 0.58 -0.96 -5.93
N LEU A 105 -0.60 -0.51 -5.50
CA LEU A 105 -1.00 -0.54 -4.10
C LEU A 105 -1.06 -1.98 -3.59
N GLN A 106 -1.66 -2.90 -4.35
CA GLN A 106 -1.74 -4.31 -3.97
C GLN A 106 -0.35 -4.92 -3.83
N ALA A 107 0.55 -4.68 -4.80
CA ALA A 107 1.92 -5.16 -4.72
C ALA A 107 2.70 -4.58 -3.52
N ALA A 108 2.42 -3.33 -3.13
CA ALA A 108 3.03 -2.72 -1.95
C ALA A 108 2.50 -3.35 -0.65
N VAL A 109 1.19 -3.60 -0.56
CA VAL A 109 0.56 -4.29 0.58
C VAL A 109 1.13 -5.70 0.75
N ASP A 110 1.21 -6.48 -0.34
CA ASP A 110 1.75 -7.85 -0.31
C ASP A 110 3.24 -7.84 0.11
N ALA A 111 4.02 -6.86 -0.38
CA ALA A 111 5.42 -6.69 0.00
C ALA A 111 5.57 -6.34 1.50
N ASP A 112 4.70 -5.50 2.04
CA ASP A 112 4.70 -5.15 3.46
C ASP A 112 4.23 -6.32 4.33
N GLU A 113 3.24 -7.09 3.89
CA GLU A 113 2.78 -8.29 4.60
C GLU A 113 3.89 -9.32 4.73
N THR A 114 4.56 -9.66 3.62
CA THR A 114 5.68 -10.62 3.65
C THR A 114 6.84 -10.11 4.51
N ARG A 115 7.08 -8.79 4.56
CA ARG A 115 8.08 -8.19 5.44
C ARG A 115 7.67 -8.29 6.91
N ASN A 116 6.39 -8.08 7.21
CA ASN A 116 5.85 -8.18 8.56
C ASN A 116 5.87 -9.63 9.06
N GLN A 117 5.51 -10.59 8.22
CA GLN A 117 5.63 -12.02 8.53
C GLN A 117 7.08 -12.41 8.84
N LYS A 118 8.05 -11.97 8.02
CA LYS A 118 9.49 -12.24 8.29
C LYS A 118 9.97 -11.63 9.60
N LYS A 119 9.52 -10.40 9.93
CA LYS A 119 9.84 -9.78 11.22
C LYS A 119 9.25 -10.59 12.37
N GLN A 120 7.98 -10.97 12.28
CA GLN A 120 7.31 -11.78 13.31
C GLN A 120 8.02 -13.11 13.53
N LEU A 121 8.38 -13.84 12.47
CA LEU A 121 9.10 -15.12 12.60
C LEU A 121 10.46 -14.95 13.30
N ASN A 122 11.23 -13.93 12.93
CA ASN A 122 12.52 -13.67 13.56
C ASN A 122 12.37 -13.28 15.04
N THR A 123 11.36 -12.47 15.37
CA THR A 123 11.03 -12.06 16.73
C THR A 123 10.59 -13.25 17.58
N ILE A 124 9.74 -14.15 17.06
CA ILE A 124 9.30 -15.35 17.79
C ILE A 124 10.45 -16.33 18.03
N THR A 125 11.42 -16.43 17.12
CA THR A 125 12.53 -17.39 17.26
C THR A 125 13.58 -16.93 18.27
N THR A 126 13.73 -15.63 18.46
CA THR A 126 14.77 -15.02 19.33
C THR A 126 14.30 -14.80 20.76
N ILE A 127 13.04 -14.42 20.94
CA ILE A 127 12.48 -14.07 22.27
C ILE A 127 12.39 -15.21 23.31
N PRO A 128 12.18 -16.51 23.00
CA PRO A 128 11.98 -17.50 24.06
C PRO A 128 13.19 -17.64 24.99
N ASN A 129 14.38 -17.19 24.57
CA ASN A 129 15.60 -17.21 25.37
C ASN A 129 15.98 -15.86 25.98
N GLU A 130 15.24 -14.79 25.69
CA GLU A 130 15.51 -13.49 26.33
C GLU A 130 15.02 -13.53 27.78
N GLU A 131 15.93 -13.18 28.70
CA GLU A 131 15.62 -13.07 30.12
C GLU A 131 14.66 -11.89 30.33
N ALA A 132 13.59 -12.09 31.09
CA ALA A 132 12.65 -11.02 31.37
C ALA A 132 13.33 -9.96 32.26
N LEU A 133 13.14 -8.68 31.95
CA LEU A 133 13.68 -7.58 32.76
C LEU A 133 13.09 -7.60 34.17
N PHE A 134 11.78 -7.80 34.28
CA PHE A 134 11.05 -7.92 35.53
C PHE A 134 9.62 -8.43 35.27
N GLN A 135 8.95 -8.84 36.34
CA GLN A 135 7.56 -9.30 36.30
C GLN A 135 6.60 -8.19 36.73
N CYS A 136 5.45 -8.14 36.05
CA CYS A 136 4.36 -7.21 36.36
C CYS A 136 3.05 -7.94 36.51
N ALA A 137 2.21 -7.50 37.44
CA ALA A 137 0.81 -7.89 37.49
C ALA A 137 -0.05 -6.94 36.67
N VAL A 138 -1.04 -7.47 35.97
CA VAL A 138 -1.97 -6.67 35.16
C VAL A 138 -3.04 -6.09 36.08
N ARG A 139 -3.10 -4.77 36.22
CA ARG A 139 -4.04 -4.09 37.13
C ARG A 139 -5.42 -3.88 36.50
N ARG A 140 -5.45 -3.48 35.23
CA ARG A 140 -6.68 -3.18 34.48
C ARG A 140 -6.45 -3.39 32.98
N ILE A 141 -7.52 -3.65 32.23
CA ILE A 141 -7.47 -3.76 30.77
C ILE A 141 -8.30 -2.61 30.18
N PRO A 142 -7.74 -1.75 29.31
CA PRO A 142 -8.52 -0.71 28.65
C PRO A 142 -9.62 -1.34 27.79
N LYS A 143 -10.81 -0.73 27.80
CA LYS A 143 -12.00 -1.27 27.09
C LYS A 143 -11.83 -1.35 25.56
N LEU A 144 -10.94 -0.56 24.99
CA LEU A 144 -10.67 -0.47 23.55
C LEU A 144 -9.24 -0.92 23.22
N PHE A 145 -8.71 -1.85 24.02
CA PHE A 145 -7.39 -2.40 23.80
C PHE A 145 -7.43 -3.50 22.73
N ASP A 146 -7.56 -3.09 21.47
CA ASP A 146 -7.55 -3.96 20.31
C ASP A 146 -6.52 -3.43 19.30
N GLY A 147 -5.35 -4.06 19.28
CA GLY A 147 -4.25 -3.69 18.40
C GLY A 147 -3.56 -4.94 17.86
N THR A 148 -3.09 -4.86 16.61
CA THR A 148 -2.42 -5.96 15.91
C THR A 148 -1.17 -6.49 16.63
N MET A 149 -0.58 -5.67 17.51
CA MET A 149 0.60 -6.01 18.32
C MET A 149 0.30 -6.07 19.82
N SER A 150 -0.95 -5.93 20.24
CA SER A 150 -1.28 -5.96 21.68
C SER A 150 -1.29 -7.38 22.23
N LEU A 151 -0.87 -7.52 23.48
CA LEU A 151 -0.87 -8.79 24.19
C LEU A 151 -2.32 -9.23 24.45
N MET A 152 -2.74 -10.31 23.79
CA MET A 152 -4.09 -10.83 23.82
C MET A 152 -4.33 -11.81 24.98
N ASN A 153 -5.60 -12.04 25.30
CA ASN A 153 -6.07 -13.04 26.26
C ASN A 153 -5.67 -12.81 27.73
N VAL A 154 -5.04 -11.70 28.09
CA VAL A 154 -4.64 -11.35 29.45
C VAL A 154 -5.86 -11.00 30.31
N ARG A 155 -5.84 -11.34 31.60
CA ARG A 155 -6.84 -10.93 32.59
C ARG A 155 -6.23 -10.05 33.68
N PRO A 156 -7.00 -9.16 34.34
CA PRO A 156 -6.51 -8.45 35.52
C PRO A 156 -6.12 -9.46 36.61
N GLY A 157 -4.93 -9.29 37.19
CA GLY A 157 -4.31 -10.21 38.13
C GLY A 157 -3.27 -11.14 37.50
N ASP A 158 -3.25 -11.29 36.17
CA ASP A 158 -2.25 -12.12 35.51
C ASP A 158 -0.85 -11.50 35.66
N VAL A 159 0.15 -12.36 35.87
CA VAL A 159 1.56 -11.98 35.89
C VAL A 159 2.11 -12.10 34.47
N VAL A 160 2.71 -11.01 33.99
CA VAL A 160 3.35 -10.91 32.69
C VAL A 160 4.82 -10.58 32.86
N ASP A 161 5.66 -11.20 32.05
CA ASP A 161 7.08 -10.91 31.98
C ASP A 161 7.29 -9.71 31.04
N VAL A 162 8.01 -8.69 31.48
CA VAL A 162 8.39 -7.56 30.64
C VAL A 162 9.72 -7.85 29.95
N LEU A 163 9.72 -7.81 28.62
CA LEU A 163 10.90 -8.05 27.78
C LEU A 163 11.61 -6.74 27.41
N GLU A 164 10.84 -5.71 27.08
CA GLU A 164 11.36 -4.40 26.68
C GLU A 164 10.47 -3.30 27.26
N GLU A 165 11.09 -2.26 27.83
CA GLU A 165 10.39 -1.09 28.37
C GLU A 165 10.23 0.01 27.31
N ARG A 166 9.15 0.80 27.43
CA ARG A 166 8.94 2.04 26.65
C ARG A 166 8.94 1.83 25.12
N CYS A 167 8.31 0.75 24.68
CA CYS A 167 8.02 0.46 23.29
C CYS A 167 6.81 1.24 22.76
N GLY A 168 6.66 1.22 21.43
CA GLY A 168 5.49 1.78 20.73
C GLY A 168 5.54 3.31 20.56
N PRO A 169 4.45 3.91 20.04
CA PRO A 169 4.35 5.36 19.91
C PRO A 169 4.41 6.00 21.30
N ASP A 170 5.18 7.08 21.41
CA ASP A 170 5.41 7.85 22.65
C ASP A 170 6.05 7.05 23.81
N GLY A 171 6.49 5.81 23.57
CA GLY A 171 7.09 4.96 24.60
C GLY A 171 6.15 4.63 25.76
N THR A 172 4.84 4.60 25.52
CA THR A 172 3.81 4.38 26.56
C THR A 172 3.47 2.92 26.81
N TYR A 173 4.10 2.00 26.07
CA TYR A 173 3.85 0.56 26.14
C TYR A 173 5.11 -0.18 26.56
N ASN A 174 4.95 -1.38 27.10
CA ASN A 174 6.03 -2.33 27.28
C ASN A 174 5.76 -3.55 26.39
N LEU A 175 6.82 -4.17 25.85
CA LEU A 175 6.71 -5.48 25.22
C LEU A 175 6.68 -6.53 26.32
N CYS A 176 5.59 -7.27 26.40
CA CYS A 176 5.35 -8.25 27.44
C CYS A 176 5.15 -9.63 26.82
N ARG A 177 5.51 -10.68 27.57
CA ARG A 177 5.13 -12.05 27.27
C ARG A 177 4.29 -12.64 28.39
N THR A 178 3.37 -13.51 28.02
CA THR A 178 2.59 -14.34 28.93
C THR A 178 2.91 -15.80 28.65
N ILE A 179 3.26 -16.53 29.70
CA ILE A 179 3.51 -17.97 29.65
C ILE A 179 2.35 -18.64 30.35
N ARG A 180 1.51 -19.36 29.61
CA ARG A 180 0.42 -20.15 30.20
C ARG A 180 0.71 -21.64 30.06
N PRO A 181 0.55 -22.43 31.14
CA PRO A 181 0.55 -23.87 31.01
C PRO A 181 -0.65 -24.26 30.14
N LYS A 182 -0.42 -24.98 29.04
CA LYS A 182 -1.51 -25.53 28.25
C LYS A 182 -2.15 -26.64 29.07
N ASN A 183 -3.28 -26.35 29.71
CA ASN A 183 -4.06 -27.39 30.37
C ASN A 183 -4.50 -28.40 29.29
N PRO A 184 -4.16 -29.69 29.42
CA PRO A 184 -4.45 -30.70 28.40
C PRO A 184 -5.95 -31.09 28.34
N THR A 185 -6.85 -30.27 28.88
CA THR A 185 -8.23 -30.68 29.15
C THR A 185 -9.15 -29.48 29.02
N GLU A 186 -9.53 -29.13 27.79
CA GLU A 186 -10.81 -28.50 27.45
C GLU A 186 -10.90 -28.32 25.93
N ASP A 187 -11.24 -29.42 25.25
CA ASP A 187 -11.72 -29.42 23.87
C ASP A 187 -13.17 -28.92 23.83
N TYR A 188 -13.41 -27.59 23.85
CA TYR A 188 -14.62 -27.02 23.26
C TYR A 188 -14.51 -25.50 23.05
N SER A 189 -14.38 -25.11 21.76
CA SER A 189 -14.99 -23.94 21.09
C SER A 189 -15.03 -22.61 21.86
N THR A 190 -14.51 -21.47 21.39
CA THR A 190 -14.79 -20.73 20.14
C THR A 190 -14.00 -19.43 20.32
N THR A 191 -13.01 -19.03 19.52
CA THR A 191 -13.10 -18.33 18.22
C THR A 191 -11.66 -18.15 17.70
N THR A 192 -11.31 -18.61 16.49
CA THR A 192 -11.04 -17.74 15.31
C THR A 192 -10.00 -16.64 15.64
N THR A 193 -8.73 -16.63 15.20
CA THR A 193 -8.10 -17.11 13.96
C THR A 193 -6.59 -16.82 13.99
N LEU A 194 -5.79 -17.70 13.35
CA LEU A 194 -4.43 -17.48 12.82
C LEU A 194 -3.24 -17.44 13.81
N SER A 195 -3.07 -18.52 14.58
CA SER A 195 -1.74 -18.92 15.09
C SER A 195 -1.03 -19.77 14.03
N SER A 196 -0.37 -19.11 13.08
CA SER A 196 0.47 -19.75 12.07
C SER A 196 1.94 -19.73 12.51
N SER A 197 2.43 -20.84 13.06
CA SER A 197 3.79 -21.38 12.79
C SER A 197 4.16 -22.50 13.78
N SER A 198 3.53 -23.67 13.62
CA SER A 198 4.03 -24.93 14.14
C SER A 198 4.75 -25.67 13.02
N LEU A 199 5.98 -25.29 12.68
CA LEU A 199 6.84 -26.12 11.84
C LEU A 199 8.30 -25.91 12.25
N LEU A 200 8.91 -27.02 12.68
CA LEU A 200 10.29 -27.22 13.15
C LEU A 200 10.51 -27.09 14.67
N GLN A 201 9.94 -28.03 15.42
CA GLN A 201 10.57 -28.53 16.65
C GLN A 201 10.87 -30.01 16.45
N ASP A 202 12.13 -30.32 16.21
CA ASP A 202 12.66 -31.67 16.39
C ASP A 202 13.48 -31.67 17.69
N SER A 203 13.17 -32.61 18.59
CA SER A 203 13.92 -33.02 19.79
C SER A 203 13.93 -32.16 21.08
N LYS A 204 12.80 -32.10 21.81
CA LYS A 204 12.72 -32.41 23.27
C LYS A 204 11.28 -32.25 23.78
N PRO A 205 10.78 -33.13 24.67
CA PRO A 205 9.46 -32.95 25.30
C PRO A 205 9.55 -31.90 26.41
N SER A 206 9.70 -30.63 26.04
CA SER A 206 9.44 -29.53 26.96
C SER A 206 7.94 -29.34 27.06
N ALA A 207 7.41 -29.24 28.29
CA ALA A 207 5.98 -29.07 28.55
C ALA A 207 5.33 -28.04 27.59
N ASN A 208 4.16 -28.38 27.07
CA ASN A 208 3.42 -27.53 26.13
C ASN A 208 3.00 -26.22 26.85
N PHE A 209 3.78 -25.16 26.72
CA PHE A 209 3.40 -23.83 27.15
C PHE A 209 2.86 -23.05 25.95
N ASP A 210 1.77 -22.33 26.16
CA ASP A 210 1.29 -21.34 25.20
C ASP A 210 1.96 -20.00 25.54
N VAL A 211 2.75 -19.48 24.59
CA VAL A 211 3.52 -18.24 24.75
C VAL A 211 2.89 -17.18 23.86
N SER A 212 2.32 -16.15 24.48
CA SER A 212 1.80 -14.97 23.79
C SER A 212 2.72 -13.78 24.06
N ILE A 213 3.06 -13.01 23.03
CA ILE A 213 3.93 -11.84 23.11
C ILE A 213 3.19 -10.66 22.49
N GLY A 214 3.24 -9.50 23.15
CA GLY A 214 2.64 -8.28 22.63
C GLY A 214 2.87 -7.07 23.52
N TRP A 215 2.49 -5.92 23.01
CA TRP A 215 2.54 -4.65 23.73
C TRP A 215 1.44 -4.59 24.79
N PHE A 216 1.75 -3.97 25.92
CA PHE A 216 0.77 -3.68 26.97
C PHE A 216 1.03 -2.29 27.58
N PRO A 217 -0.01 -1.49 27.92
CA PRO A 217 0.20 -0.12 28.37
C PRO A 217 0.84 -0.09 29.76
N ILE A 218 1.86 0.76 29.93
CA ILE A 218 2.59 0.90 31.21
C ILE A 218 1.63 1.28 32.35
N SER A 219 0.65 2.13 32.06
CA SER A 219 -0.36 2.58 33.05
C SER A 219 -1.31 1.49 33.56
N CYS A 220 -1.25 0.29 32.98
CA CYS A 220 -2.09 -0.84 33.30
C CYS A 220 -1.31 -1.97 34.00
N LEU A 221 0.00 -1.80 34.18
CA LEU A 221 0.89 -2.75 34.84
C LEU A 221 1.26 -2.26 36.23
N GLU A 222 1.36 -3.21 37.16
CA GLU A 222 1.87 -3.00 38.51
C GLU A 222 3.14 -3.84 38.65
N LYS A 223 4.27 -3.15 38.83
CA LYS A 223 5.58 -3.82 38.98
C LYS A 223 5.55 -4.63 40.27
N GLN A 224 5.75 -5.94 40.18
CA GLN A 224 5.94 -6.75 41.37
C GLN A 224 7.33 -6.44 41.92
N ALA A 225 7.42 -6.24 43.23
CA ALA A 225 8.71 -6.24 43.89
C ALA A 225 9.30 -7.62 43.63
N THR A 226 10.38 -7.68 42.85
CA THR A 226 11.19 -8.90 42.79
C THR A 226 11.65 -9.10 44.21
N ASN A 227 11.07 -10.09 44.89
CA ASN A 227 11.69 -10.62 46.08
C ASN A 227 12.97 -11.23 45.53
N ASP A 228 14.03 -10.44 45.52
CA ASP A 228 15.38 -10.91 45.24
C ASP A 228 15.62 -11.97 46.30
N VAL A 229 15.30 -13.22 45.98
CA VAL A 229 15.69 -14.38 46.74
C VAL A 229 17.19 -14.49 46.50
N SER A 230 17.93 -13.62 47.18
CA SER A 230 19.37 -13.67 47.32
C SER A 230 19.70 -14.96 48.06
N ASN A 231 19.93 -16.02 47.28
CA ASN A 231 20.61 -17.24 47.72
C ASN A 231 22.11 -16.97 47.89
#